data_AF-A0A919MWS7-F1
#
_entry.id   AF-A0A919MWS7-F1
#
_cell.length_a   1.000
_cell.length_b   1.000
_cell.length_c   1.000
_cell.angle_alpha   90.00
_cell.angle_beta   90.00
_cell.angle_gamma   90.00
#
_symmetry.space_group_name_H-M   'P 1'
#
loop_
_entity.id
_entity.type
_entity.pdbx_description
1 polymer ?
#
loop_
_entity_poly.entity_id
_entity_poly.type
_entity_poly.pdbx_seq_one_letter_code
_entity_poly.pdbx_strand_id
1 'polypeptide(L)'
;MSTVARQVGEGSGVIRTALVTVATGGTTFLITNGLNQPLSTCITLSVLIGGIVLMVRFLVEFEKRLAAVEKLEKDGMADMKKLVGDAFAEISEATALFGQIEASALQTDLVTQLVRNSTYISPHSPPIVYQFVQAKIKETSDFLKQLAEGGTVTYYGEDRDWLLGLTRHATLSVDAISLAAVDHGLWHSEIGQRYLDAQRRAARAGKRVRRIFVLDKPEMEYDPALRQAYEEQRQMAIDVRLLDRSAVPTPLQVQLRDLIVFDDILAYETTPTINEPQLAQVAETRLVLNDARVKECAQLFRELWDVSRELDGQRKA
;
A
#
# COMPACT_ATOMS: atom_id res chain seq x y z
N MET A 1 -11.44 27.42 -41.49
CA MET A 1 -11.08 27.93 -42.84
C MET A 1 -9.92 27.14 -43.48
N SER A 2 -9.86 25.81 -43.36
CA SER A 2 -8.72 25.00 -43.83
C SER A 2 -9.07 23.97 -44.92
N THR A 3 -10.33 23.88 -45.35
CA THR A 3 -10.80 22.84 -46.27
C THR A 3 -10.62 23.18 -47.75
N VAL A 4 -10.37 24.45 -48.09
CA VAL A 4 -10.29 24.92 -49.49
C VAL A 4 -8.86 24.82 -50.09
N ALA A 5 -7.82 24.78 -49.24
CA ALA A 5 -6.43 24.76 -49.72
C ALA A 5 -5.94 23.37 -50.21
N ARG A 6 -6.64 22.29 -49.86
CA ARG A 6 -6.20 20.91 -50.18
C ARG A 6 -6.64 20.43 -51.58
N GLN A 7 -7.62 21.10 -52.20
CA GLN A 7 -8.14 20.73 -53.53
C GLN A 7 -7.31 21.25 -54.71
N VAL A 8 -6.39 22.20 -54.50
CA VAL A 8 -5.60 22.81 -55.59
C VAL A 8 -4.40 21.93 -56.01
N GLY A 9 -3.99 20.98 -55.17
CA GLY A 9 -2.83 20.11 -55.44
C GLY A 9 -3.09 18.91 -56.35
N GLU A 10 -4.30 18.33 -56.31
CA GLU A 10 -4.61 17.08 -57.04
C GLU A 10 -4.98 17.31 -58.52
N GLY A 11 -5.59 18.45 -58.85
CA GLY A 11 -5.90 18.81 -60.24
C GLY A 11 -4.65 18.97 -61.10
N SER A 12 -3.54 19.43 -60.51
CA SER A 12 -2.26 19.65 -61.20
C SER A 12 -1.65 18.35 -61.76
N GLY A 13 -1.71 17.24 -61.02
CA GLY A 13 -1.11 15.96 -61.42
C GLY A 13 -1.81 15.33 -62.61
N VAL A 14 -3.14 15.26 -62.55
CA VAL A 14 -3.98 14.68 -63.62
C VAL A 14 -3.90 15.53 -64.89
N ILE A 15 -3.99 16.85 -64.76
CA ILE A 15 -3.88 17.79 -65.88
C ILE A 15 -2.49 17.71 -66.54
N ARG A 16 -1.41 17.62 -65.74
CA ARG A 16 -0.04 17.45 -66.25
C ARG A 16 0.16 16.11 -66.96
N THR A 17 -0.45 15.04 -66.47
CA THR A 17 -0.38 13.72 -67.11
C THR A 17 -1.15 13.68 -68.42
N ALA A 18 -2.33 14.30 -68.48
CA ALA A 18 -3.09 14.47 -69.72
C ALA A 18 -2.30 15.32 -70.75
N LEU A 19 -1.74 16.47 -70.33
CA LEU A 19 -0.95 17.35 -71.19
C LEU A 19 0.28 16.66 -71.79
N VAL A 20 1.04 15.90 -70.99
CA VAL A 20 2.21 15.19 -71.50
C VAL A 20 1.81 14.04 -72.43
N THR A 21 0.72 13.34 -72.14
CA THR A 21 0.23 12.26 -73.01
C THR A 21 -0.18 12.81 -74.38
N VAL A 22 -0.94 13.91 -74.40
CA VAL A 22 -1.36 14.61 -75.62
C VAL A 22 -0.15 15.15 -76.37
N ALA A 23 0.82 15.78 -75.67
CA ALA A 23 2.03 16.27 -76.29
C ALA A 23 2.85 15.14 -76.93
N THR A 24 3.03 14.01 -76.24
CA THR A 24 3.85 12.89 -76.74
C THR A 24 3.18 12.18 -77.92
N GLY A 25 1.86 12.00 -77.86
CA GLY A 25 1.08 11.48 -78.98
C GLY A 25 1.11 12.43 -80.19
N GLY A 26 0.97 13.74 -79.95
CA GLY A 26 1.05 14.78 -80.99
C GLY A 26 2.41 14.87 -81.66
N THR A 27 3.51 14.82 -80.89
CA THR A 27 4.87 14.78 -81.43
C THR A 27 5.11 13.51 -82.26
N THR A 28 4.62 12.36 -81.79
CA THR A 28 4.69 11.10 -82.54
C THR A 28 3.96 11.21 -83.87
N PHE A 29 2.76 11.81 -83.89
CA PHE A 29 2.01 12.03 -85.13
C PHE A 29 2.76 12.94 -86.10
N LEU A 30 3.32 14.06 -85.62
CA LEU A 30 4.08 15.00 -86.46
C LEU A 30 5.33 14.36 -87.08
N ILE A 31 6.08 13.58 -86.30
CA ILE A 31 7.27 12.87 -86.79
C ILE A 31 6.88 11.82 -87.83
N THR A 32 5.84 11.03 -87.56
CA THR A 32 5.43 9.93 -88.45
C THR A 32 4.84 10.47 -89.76
N ASN A 33 4.11 11.59 -89.71
CA ASN A 33 3.59 12.29 -90.89
C ASN A 33 4.71 12.93 -91.73
N GLY A 34 5.73 13.51 -91.09
CA GLY A 34 6.91 14.06 -91.77
C GLY A 34 7.76 13.01 -92.51
N LEU A 35 7.61 11.73 -92.14
CA LEU A 35 8.26 10.59 -92.80
C LEU A 35 7.40 9.97 -93.93
N ASN A 36 6.33 10.63 -94.37
CA ASN A 36 5.41 10.20 -95.44
C ASN A 36 4.80 8.79 -95.21
N GLN A 37 4.58 8.41 -93.96
CA GLN A 37 3.91 7.16 -93.64
C GLN A 37 2.40 7.24 -93.95
N PRO A 38 1.74 6.12 -94.25
CA PRO A 38 0.28 6.07 -94.41
C PRO A 38 -0.42 6.63 -93.17
N LEU A 39 -1.49 7.41 -93.37
CA LEU A 39 -2.23 8.08 -92.29
C LEU A 39 -2.71 7.09 -91.19
N SER A 40 -3.08 5.88 -91.59
CA SER A 40 -3.43 4.79 -90.68
C SER A 40 -2.28 4.46 -89.71
N THR A 41 -1.06 4.33 -90.22
CA THR A 41 0.15 4.06 -89.44
C THR A 41 0.48 5.20 -88.47
N CYS A 42 0.33 6.46 -88.89
CA CYS A 42 0.56 7.63 -88.04
C CYS A 42 -0.37 7.68 -86.82
N ILE A 43 -1.67 7.41 -87.05
CA ILE A 43 -2.67 7.41 -85.97
C ILE A 43 -2.42 6.24 -85.03
N THR A 44 -2.17 5.04 -85.55
CA THR A 44 -1.91 3.85 -84.73
C THR A 44 -0.67 4.02 -83.84
N LEU A 45 0.44 4.54 -84.37
CA LEU A 45 1.66 4.80 -83.58
C LEU A 45 1.46 5.89 -82.52
N SER A 46 0.74 6.97 -82.86
CA SER A 46 0.46 8.05 -81.91
C SER A 46 -0.39 7.57 -80.73
N VAL A 47 -1.45 6.81 -81.01
CA VAL A 47 -2.32 6.23 -79.98
C VAL A 47 -1.56 5.20 -79.14
N LEU A 48 -0.74 4.34 -79.77
CA LEU A 48 0.05 3.33 -79.07
C LEU A 48 1.07 3.98 -78.12
N ILE A 49 1.88 4.93 -78.62
CA ILE A 49 2.92 5.59 -77.82
C ILE A 49 2.28 6.46 -76.72
N GLY A 50 1.20 7.18 -77.03
CA GLY A 50 0.43 7.93 -76.03
C GLY A 50 -0.14 7.02 -74.93
N GLY A 51 -0.72 5.88 -75.31
CA GLY A 51 -1.25 4.89 -74.36
C GLY A 51 -0.17 4.31 -73.44
N ILE A 52 1.00 3.95 -73.98
CA ILE A 52 2.13 3.43 -73.18
C ILE A 52 2.62 4.48 -72.19
N VAL A 53 2.78 5.74 -72.63
CA VAL A 53 3.24 6.84 -71.76
C VAL A 53 2.24 7.10 -70.63
N LEU A 54 0.94 7.08 -70.93
CA LEU A 54 -0.12 7.19 -69.93
C LEU A 54 -0.03 6.07 -68.90
N MET A 55 0.11 4.82 -69.35
CA MET A 55 0.17 3.64 -68.47
C MET A 55 1.40 3.68 -67.55
N VAL A 56 2.58 4.02 -68.09
CA VAL A 56 3.81 4.16 -67.29
C VAL A 56 3.67 5.27 -66.25
N ARG A 57 3.09 6.42 -66.62
CA ARG A 57 2.85 7.50 -65.66
C ARG A 57 1.87 7.13 -64.58
N PHE A 58 0.81 6.41 -64.94
CA PHE A 58 -0.17 5.91 -63.98
C PHE A 58 0.49 4.99 -62.95
N LEU A 59 1.32 4.03 -63.39
CA LEU A 59 2.06 3.13 -62.49
C LEU A 59 2.97 3.88 -61.52
N VAL A 60 3.73 4.87 -62.00
CA VAL A 60 4.62 5.67 -61.15
C VAL A 60 3.84 6.51 -60.13
N GLU A 61 2.69 7.06 -60.51
CA GLU A 61 1.86 7.82 -59.58
C GLU A 61 1.16 6.93 -58.56
N PHE A 62 0.77 5.72 -58.97
CA PHE A 62 0.21 4.72 -58.07
C PHE A 62 1.23 4.28 -57.00
N GLU A 63 2.47 3.97 -57.38
CA GLU A 63 3.55 3.63 -56.43
C GLU A 63 3.79 4.74 -55.41
N LYS A 64 3.81 6.00 -55.84
CA LYS A 64 3.99 7.14 -54.93
C LYS A 64 2.86 7.27 -53.92
N ARG A 65 1.61 7.04 -54.35
CA ARG A 65 0.44 7.07 -53.47
C ARG A 65 0.47 5.90 -52.49
N LEU A 66 0.83 4.71 -52.96
CA LEU A 66 0.95 3.52 -52.12
C LEU A 66 2.02 3.73 -51.02
N ALA A 67 3.20 4.24 -51.38
CA ALA A 67 4.26 4.54 -50.42
C ALA A 67 3.84 5.60 -49.38
N ALA A 68 3.04 6.60 -49.79
CA ALA A 68 2.52 7.61 -48.87
C ALA A 68 1.49 7.01 -47.90
N VAL A 69 0.64 6.09 -48.37
CA VAL A 69 -0.35 5.38 -47.53
C VAL A 69 0.36 4.43 -46.55
N GLU A 70 1.33 3.64 -47.02
CA GLU A 70 2.11 2.75 -46.14
C GLU A 70 2.85 3.52 -45.05
N LYS A 71 3.39 4.71 -45.38
CA LYS A 71 4.03 5.57 -44.39
C LYS A 71 3.03 6.07 -43.35
N LEU A 72 1.86 6.53 -43.80
CA LEU A 72 0.81 7.04 -42.92
C LEU A 72 0.24 5.93 -42.01
N GLU A 73 0.13 4.70 -42.52
CA GLU A 73 -0.26 3.52 -41.73
C GLU A 73 0.81 3.15 -40.70
N LYS A 74 2.10 3.13 -41.08
CA LYS A 74 3.21 2.86 -40.14
C LYS A 74 3.29 3.89 -39.03
N ASP A 75 3.20 5.18 -39.38
CA ASP A 75 3.26 6.27 -38.41
C ASP A 75 2.04 6.20 -37.47
N GLY A 76 0.83 6.00 -38.02
CA GLY A 76 -0.39 5.83 -37.23
C GLY A 76 -0.37 4.60 -36.32
N MET A 77 0.21 3.48 -36.76
CA MET A 77 0.32 2.27 -35.95
C MET A 77 1.38 2.40 -34.85
N ALA A 78 2.46 3.15 -35.08
CA ALA A 78 3.45 3.47 -34.05
C ALA A 78 2.86 4.37 -32.97
N ASP A 79 2.12 5.40 -33.36
CA ASP A 79 1.43 6.30 -32.42
C ASP A 79 0.35 5.56 -31.62
N MET A 80 -0.44 4.71 -32.28
CA MET A 80 -1.43 3.86 -31.61
C MET A 80 -0.76 2.91 -30.61
N LYS A 81 0.33 2.24 -31.01
CA LYS A 81 1.08 1.33 -30.12
C LYS A 81 1.64 2.06 -28.90
N LYS A 82 2.08 3.31 -29.07
CA LYS A 82 2.59 4.15 -27.98
C LYS A 82 1.48 4.54 -27.00
N LEU A 83 0.37 5.09 -27.50
CA LEU A 83 -0.79 5.47 -26.68
C LEU A 83 -1.37 4.29 -25.91
N VAL A 84 -1.48 3.13 -26.57
CA VAL A 84 -1.90 1.87 -25.94
C VAL A 84 -0.88 1.45 -24.89
N GLY A 85 0.42 1.44 -25.21
CA GLY A 85 1.47 1.07 -24.27
C GLY A 85 1.47 1.91 -22.98
N ASP A 86 1.36 3.23 -23.10
CA ASP A 86 1.37 4.14 -21.97
C ASP A 86 0.12 3.97 -21.09
N ALA A 87 -1.07 3.84 -21.69
CA ALA A 87 -2.31 3.61 -20.95
C ALA A 87 -2.34 2.23 -20.25
N PHE A 88 -1.83 1.19 -20.91
CA PHE A 88 -1.74 -0.14 -20.31
C PHE A 88 -0.70 -0.20 -19.18
N ALA A 89 0.39 0.57 -19.24
CA ALA A 89 1.38 0.61 -18.16
C ALA A 89 0.79 1.18 -16.86
N GLU A 90 0.05 2.29 -16.95
CA GLU A 90 -0.59 2.93 -15.78
C GLU A 90 -1.73 2.07 -15.20
N ILE A 91 -2.54 1.45 -16.07
CA ILE A 91 -3.56 0.47 -15.65
C ILE A 91 -2.90 -0.77 -15.04
N SER A 92 -1.76 -1.21 -15.58
CA SER A 92 -1.08 -2.43 -15.12
C SER A 92 -0.55 -2.28 -13.70
N GLU A 93 -0.05 -1.11 -13.29
CA GLU A 93 0.49 -0.93 -11.94
C GLU A 93 -0.61 -0.95 -10.88
N ALA A 94 -1.68 -0.16 -11.07
CA ALA A 94 -2.84 -0.17 -10.18
C ALA A 94 -3.50 -1.56 -10.12
N THR A 95 -3.67 -2.22 -11.28
CA THR A 95 -4.21 -3.59 -11.35
C THR A 95 -3.30 -4.60 -10.66
N ALA A 96 -1.98 -4.48 -10.80
CA ALA A 96 -1.02 -5.35 -10.14
C ALA A 96 -1.04 -5.18 -8.61
N LEU A 97 -1.16 -3.94 -8.11
CA LEU A 97 -1.31 -3.66 -6.68
C LEU A 97 -2.62 -4.24 -6.13
N PHE A 98 -3.75 -4.08 -6.84
CA PHE A 98 -5.00 -4.75 -6.47
C PHE A 98 -4.89 -6.28 -6.51
N GLY A 99 -4.19 -6.84 -7.49
CA GLY A 99 -3.90 -8.27 -7.55
C GLY A 99 -3.04 -8.76 -6.38
N GLN A 100 -2.06 -7.96 -5.92
CA GLN A 100 -1.28 -8.26 -4.73
C GLN A 100 -2.13 -8.18 -3.45
N ILE A 101 -3.07 -7.24 -3.37
CA ILE A 101 -4.02 -7.13 -2.26
C ILE A 101 -4.94 -8.35 -2.22
N GLU A 102 -5.50 -8.78 -3.35
CA GLU A 102 -6.33 -10.00 -3.45
C GLU A 102 -5.56 -11.27 -3.07
N ALA A 103 -4.26 -11.31 -3.36
CA ALA A 103 -3.39 -12.42 -2.96
C ALA A 103 -2.94 -12.34 -1.49
N SER A 104 -3.14 -11.20 -0.82
CA SER A 104 -2.77 -11.00 0.58
C SER A 104 -3.86 -11.52 1.53
N ALA A 105 -3.50 -11.74 2.80
CA ALA A 105 -4.46 -12.09 3.85
C ALA A 105 -5.32 -10.89 4.32
N LEU A 106 -5.09 -9.68 3.81
CA LEU A 106 -5.90 -8.51 4.13
C LEU A 106 -7.21 -8.54 3.35
N GLN A 107 -8.30 -8.10 3.99
CA GLN A 107 -9.61 -8.02 3.33
C GLN A 107 -9.60 -6.92 2.27
N THR A 108 -9.76 -7.30 0.99
CA THR A 108 -9.80 -6.40 -0.18
C THR A 108 -10.80 -5.25 -0.03
N ASP A 109 -11.91 -5.50 0.67
CA ASP A 109 -12.95 -4.49 0.95
C ASP A 109 -12.42 -3.32 1.80
N LEU A 110 -11.57 -3.60 2.79
CA LEU A 110 -11.03 -2.55 3.69
C LEU A 110 -10.08 -1.62 2.95
N VAL A 111 -9.23 -2.16 2.07
CA VAL A 111 -8.31 -1.37 1.26
C VAL A 111 -9.08 -0.53 0.23
N THR A 112 -10.10 -1.11 -0.39
CA THR A 112 -11.00 -0.39 -1.30
C THR A 112 -11.72 0.75 -0.61
N GLN A 113 -12.19 0.55 0.64
CA GLN A 113 -12.78 1.60 1.46
C GLN A 113 -11.78 2.71 1.78
N LEU A 114 -10.54 2.38 2.14
CA LEU A 114 -9.49 3.37 2.40
C LEU A 114 -9.23 4.25 1.17
N VAL A 115 -9.03 3.64 0.00
CA VAL A 115 -8.81 4.35 -1.26
C VAL A 115 -10.02 5.23 -1.57
N ARG A 116 -11.24 4.67 -1.57
CA ARG A 116 -12.47 5.42 -1.82
C ARG A 116 -12.62 6.61 -0.86
N ASN A 117 -12.40 6.40 0.44
CA ASN A 117 -12.54 7.47 1.43
C ASN A 117 -11.51 8.58 1.25
N SER A 118 -10.29 8.25 0.81
CA SER A 118 -9.26 9.23 0.50
C SER A 118 -9.64 10.13 -0.68
N THR A 119 -10.42 9.63 -1.66
CA THR A 119 -10.87 10.43 -2.82
C THR A 119 -11.87 11.54 -2.47
N TYR A 120 -12.57 11.44 -1.33
CA TYR A 120 -13.47 12.50 -0.86
C TYR A 120 -12.73 13.75 -0.36
N ILE A 121 -11.42 13.67 -0.19
CA ILE A 121 -10.59 14.81 0.23
C ILE A 121 -10.27 15.64 -1.00
N SER A 122 -11.06 16.68 -1.18
CA SER A 122 -10.94 17.57 -2.33
C SER A 122 -9.70 18.47 -2.22
N PRO A 123 -9.09 18.88 -3.35
CA PRO A 123 -8.12 19.98 -3.39
C PRO A 123 -8.64 21.31 -2.82
N HIS A 124 -9.96 21.45 -2.66
CA HIS A 124 -10.61 22.62 -2.05
C HIS A 124 -10.78 22.50 -0.53
N SER A 125 -10.39 21.38 0.08
CA SER A 125 -10.37 21.25 1.54
C SER A 125 -9.37 22.24 2.17
N PRO A 126 -9.61 22.69 3.41
CA PRO A 126 -8.65 23.53 4.12
C PRO A 126 -7.25 22.88 4.14
N PRO A 127 -6.15 23.63 3.93
CA PRO A 127 -4.81 23.06 3.80
C PRO A 127 -4.41 22.12 4.95
N ILE A 128 -4.82 22.46 6.18
CA ILE A 128 -4.58 21.63 7.37
C ILE A 128 -5.21 20.24 7.28
N VAL A 129 -6.41 20.12 6.68
CA VAL A 129 -7.12 18.84 6.55
C VAL A 129 -6.40 17.94 5.56
N TYR A 130 -6.03 18.50 4.41
CA TYR A 130 -5.29 17.78 3.38
C TYR A 130 -3.92 17.30 3.89
N GLN A 131 -3.15 18.20 4.52
CA GLN A 131 -1.84 17.86 5.09
C GLN A 131 -1.95 16.81 6.19
N PHE A 132 -2.95 16.93 7.07
CA PHE A 132 -3.17 15.96 8.14
C PHE A 132 -3.49 14.56 7.60
N VAL A 133 -4.35 14.44 6.59
CA VAL A 133 -4.66 13.13 6.02
C VAL A 133 -3.46 12.53 5.27
N GLN A 134 -2.71 13.34 4.52
CA GLN A 134 -1.47 12.86 3.91
C GLN A 134 -0.48 12.32 4.95
N ALA A 135 -0.30 13.03 6.06
CA ALA A 135 0.53 12.57 7.17
C ALA A 135 0.02 11.24 7.73
N LYS A 136 -1.29 11.08 7.94
CA LYS A 136 -1.89 9.84 8.45
C LYS A 136 -1.79 8.65 7.48
N ILE A 137 -1.95 8.88 6.18
CA ILE A 137 -1.73 7.84 5.15
C ILE A 137 -0.27 7.40 5.17
N LYS A 138 0.67 8.35 5.22
CA LYS A 138 2.10 8.06 5.30
C LYS A 138 2.44 7.29 6.58
N GLU A 139 1.99 7.74 7.74
CA GLU A 139 2.19 7.07 9.03
C GLU A 139 1.66 5.63 9.00
N THR A 140 0.46 5.41 8.45
CA THR A 140 -0.13 4.07 8.35
C THR A 140 0.65 3.17 7.39
N SER A 141 1.11 3.72 6.26
CA SER A 141 1.94 2.98 5.30
C SER A 141 3.29 2.57 5.91
N ASP A 142 3.96 3.52 6.58
CA ASP A 142 5.23 3.28 7.28
C ASP A 142 5.04 2.24 8.39
N PHE A 143 3.92 2.30 9.13
CA PHE A 143 3.55 1.32 10.14
C PHE A 143 3.37 -0.08 9.55
N LEU A 144 2.56 -0.24 8.50
CA LEU A 144 2.34 -1.53 7.83
C LEU A 144 3.64 -2.14 7.32
N LYS A 145 4.52 -1.31 6.76
CA LYS A 145 5.85 -1.75 6.32
C LYS A 145 6.67 -2.31 7.48
N GLN A 146 6.76 -1.58 8.60
CA GLN A 146 7.53 -2.03 9.76
C GLN A 146 6.98 -3.31 10.39
N LEU A 147 5.65 -3.48 10.41
CA LEU A 147 5.00 -4.72 10.85
C LEU A 147 5.35 -5.89 9.91
N ALA A 148 5.24 -5.67 8.59
CA ALA A 148 5.51 -6.70 7.58
C ALA A 148 6.98 -7.16 7.57
N GLU A 149 7.91 -6.25 7.87
CA GLU A 149 9.34 -6.54 7.98
C GLU A 149 9.71 -7.23 9.31
N GLY A 150 8.76 -7.45 10.23
CA GLY A 150 9.01 -8.08 11.53
C GLY A 150 9.90 -7.23 12.45
N GLY A 151 9.80 -5.90 12.30
CA GLY A 151 10.64 -4.94 13.00
C GLY A 151 10.13 -4.56 14.39
N THR A 152 10.61 -3.39 14.85
CA THR A 152 10.08 -2.70 16.03
C THR A 152 9.48 -1.38 15.60
N VAL A 153 8.23 -1.12 16.01
CA VAL A 153 7.55 0.15 15.82
C VAL A 153 7.61 0.95 17.10
N THR A 154 8.04 2.21 17.04
CA THR A 154 8.05 3.14 18.17
C THR A 154 6.95 4.18 18.02
N TYR A 155 6.19 4.40 19.09
CA TYR A 155 5.29 5.53 19.27
C TYR A 155 5.75 6.35 20.49
N TYR A 156 5.84 7.66 20.34
CA TYR A 156 6.20 8.55 21.45
C TYR A 156 4.96 8.88 22.26
N GLY A 157 4.94 8.47 23.53
CA GLY A 157 3.79 8.54 24.42
C GLY A 157 3.04 7.20 24.56
N GLU A 158 1.83 7.27 25.08
CA GLU A 158 0.92 6.13 25.26
C GLU A 158 0.10 5.89 23.98
N ASP A 159 0.15 4.68 23.41
CA ASP A 159 -0.75 4.28 22.32
C ASP A 159 -1.91 3.40 22.84
N ARG A 160 -3.09 4.03 22.94
CA ARG A 160 -4.31 3.41 23.45
C ARG A 160 -4.96 2.46 22.47
N ASP A 161 -4.83 2.74 21.18
CA ASP A 161 -5.50 1.97 20.13
C ASP A 161 -4.79 0.64 19.89
N TRP A 162 -3.45 0.64 19.98
CA TRP A 162 -2.64 -0.58 19.93
C TRP A 162 -2.95 -1.49 21.11
N LEU A 163 -2.93 -0.97 22.35
CA LEU A 163 -3.22 -1.76 23.54
C LEU A 163 -4.59 -2.46 23.46
N LEU A 164 -5.63 -1.70 23.12
CA LEU A 164 -7.00 -2.24 23.02
C LEU A 164 -7.18 -3.15 21.81
N GLY A 165 -6.63 -2.77 20.66
CA GLY A 165 -6.70 -3.54 19.42
C GLY A 165 -6.05 -4.91 19.59
N LEU A 166 -4.80 -4.95 20.05
CA LEU A 166 -4.06 -6.19 20.26
C LEU A 166 -4.76 -7.12 21.26
N THR A 167 -5.28 -6.58 22.37
CA THR A 167 -6.00 -7.37 23.37
C THR A 167 -7.26 -8.02 22.81
N ARG A 168 -7.99 -7.31 21.93
CA ARG A 168 -9.20 -7.86 21.29
C ARG A 168 -8.86 -8.93 20.26
N HIS A 169 -7.75 -8.75 19.54
CA HIS A 169 -7.34 -9.61 18.43
C HIS A 169 -6.38 -10.75 18.83
N ALA A 170 -5.87 -10.77 20.06
CA ALA A 170 -5.14 -11.91 20.61
C ALA A 170 -5.94 -13.20 20.43
N THR A 171 -5.29 -14.29 20.06
CA THR A 171 -5.94 -15.56 19.66
C THR A 171 -5.73 -16.66 20.67
N LEU A 172 -4.60 -16.67 21.37
CA LEU A 172 -4.16 -17.71 22.29
C LEU A 172 -3.95 -17.16 23.72
N SER A 173 -3.20 -16.06 23.86
CA SER A 173 -2.81 -15.55 25.16
C SER A 173 -2.47 -14.07 25.23
N VAL A 174 -2.64 -13.50 26.43
CA VAL A 174 -2.18 -12.17 26.82
C VAL A 174 -1.45 -12.29 28.15
N ASP A 175 -0.14 -12.06 28.13
CA ASP A 175 0.75 -12.23 29.29
C ASP A 175 1.39 -10.88 29.64
N ALA A 176 1.05 -10.28 30.79
CA ALA A 176 1.41 -8.90 31.13
C ALA A 176 2.26 -8.77 32.41
N ILE A 177 3.29 -7.93 32.37
CA ILE A 177 4.08 -7.47 33.52
C ILE A 177 3.68 -6.01 33.78
N SER A 178 3.11 -5.77 34.95
CA SER A 178 2.63 -4.46 35.39
C SER A 178 3.60 -3.81 36.35
N LEU A 179 4.15 -2.67 35.96
CA LEU A 179 4.96 -1.82 36.84
C LEU A 179 4.13 -0.66 37.40
N ALA A 180 4.30 -0.36 38.69
CA ALA A 180 3.63 0.78 39.31
C ALA A 180 3.96 2.11 38.62
N ALA A 181 5.19 2.26 38.09
CA ALA A 181 5.60 3.42 37.32
C ALA A 181 4.81 3.65 36.01
N VAL A 182 4.13 2.64 35.50
CA VAL A 182 3.32 2.73 34.26
C VAL A 182 1.83 2.68 34.59
N ASP A 183 1.44 1.81 35.52
CA ASP A 183 0.04 1.50 35.79
C ASP A 183 -0.58 2.33 36.93
N HIS A 184 0.17 3.25 37.55
CA HIS A 184 -0.36 4.07 38.64
C HIS A 184 -1.57 4.89 38.17
N GLY A 185 -2.74 4.63 38.77
CA GLY A 185 -3.99 5.28 38.40
C GLY A 185 -4.62 4.76 37.09
N LEU A 186 -3.92 3.91 36.32
CA LEU A 186 -4.43 3.32 35.07
C LEU A 186 -5.75 2.59 35.33
N TRP A 187 -5.81 1.76 36.36
CA TRP A 187 -6.99 0.94 36.66
C TRP A 187 -8.24 1.76 37.00
N HIS A 188 -8.09 3.02 37.42
CA HIS A 188 -9.20 3.93 37.69
C HIS A 188 -9.52 4.85 36.50
N SER A 189 -8.71 4.80 35.44
CA SER A 189 -8.91 5.59 34.22
C SER A 189 -9.88 4.92 33.25
N GLU A 190 -10.46 5.70 32.35
CA GLU A 190 -11.33 5.19 31.28
C GLU A 190 -10.60 4.15 30.41
N ILE A 191 -9.33 4.40 30.06
CA ILE A 191 -8.55 3.51 29.22
C ILE A 191 -8.25 2.18 29.93
N GLY A 192 -7.89 2.22 31.22
CA GLY A 192 -7.67 1.01 32.00
C GLY A 192 -8.94 0.17 32.11
N GLN A 193 -10.09 0.79 32.34
CA GLN A 193 -11.38 0.08 32.37
C GLN A 193 -11.74 -0.56 31.03
N ARG A 194 -11.48 0.12 29.90
CA ARG A 194 -11.66 -0.46 28.55
C ARG A 194 -10.70 -1.61 28.29
N TYR A 195 -9.47 -1.52 28.79
CA TYR A 195 -8.47 -2.59 28.68
C TYR A 195 -8.87 -3.81 29.51
N LEU A 196 -9.31 -3.62 30.76
CA LEU A 196 -9.85 -4.67 31.60
C LEU A 196 -11.07 -5.36 30.97
N ASP A 197 -11.99 -4.62 30.36
CA ASP A 197 -13.10 -5.22 29.63
C ASP A 197 -12.63 -6.08 28.44
N ALA A 198 -11.62 -5.61 27.70
CA ALA A 198 -11.05 -6.38 26.60
C ALA A 198 -10.38 -7.67 27.09
N GLN A 199 -9.62 -7.62 28.19
CA GLN A 199 -9.01 -8.79 28.82
C GLN A 199 -10.06 -9.77 29.36
N ARG A 200 -11.10 -9.26 30.02
CA ARG A 200 -12.24 -10.07 30.49
C ARG A 200 -12.93 -10.80 29.35
N ARG A 201 -13.14 -10.14 28.21
CA ARG A 201 -13.73 -10.77 27.01
C ARG A 201 -12.81 -11.83 26.43
N ALA A 202 -11.50 -11.58 26.38
CA ALA A 202 -10.51 -12.55 25.95
C ALA A 202 -10.52 -13.81 26.85
N ALA A 203 -10.48 -13.63 28.17
CA ALA A 203 -10.55 -14.72 29.14
C ALA A 203 -11.86 -15.51 29.02
N ARG A 204 -13.01 -14.83 28.90
CA ARG A 204 -14.32 -15.49 28.68
C ARG A 204 -14.40 -16.27 27.37
N ALA A 205 -13.66 -15.88 26.35
CA ALA A 205 -13.53 -16.62 25.10
C ALA A 205 -12.57 -17.82 25.20
N GLY A 206 -12.03 -18.12 26.39
CA GLY A 206 -11.14 -19.25 26.64
C GLY A 206 -9.66 -18.96 26.37
N LYS A 207 -9.29 -17.71 26.08
CA LYS A 207 -7.89 -17.30 25.89
C LYS A 207 -7.20 -17.20 27.25
N ARG A 208 -5.91 -17.54 27.31
CA ARG A 208 -5.13 -17.44 28.56
C ARG A 208 -4.77 -15.98 28.83
N VAL A 209 -5.20 -15.42 29.96
CA VAL A 209 -4.83 -14.05 30.34
C VAL A 209 -4.13 -14.08 31.70
N ARG A 210 -2.87 -13.65 31.73
CA ARG A 210 -2.02 -13.67 32.93
C ARG A 210 -1.44 -12.29 33.20
N ARG A 211 -1.34 -11.91 34.47
CA ARG A 211 -0.69 -10.66 34.89
C ARG A 211 0.20 -10.85 36.11
N ILE A 212 1.40 -10.29 36.05
CA ILE A 212 2.30 -10.13 37.19
C ILE A 212 2.25 -8.67 37.62
N PHE A 213 1.84 -8.40 38.87
CA PHE A 213 2.04 -7.09 39.48
C PHE A 213 3.39 -7.07 40.20
N VAL A 214 4.26 -6.16 39.77
CA VAL A 214 5.56 -5.95 40.41
C VAL A 214 5.41 -4.96 41.55
N LEU A 215 5.86 -5.38 42.74
CA LEU A 215 5.94 -4.54 43.93
C LEU A 215 7.36 -3.95 44.01
N ASP A 216 7.49 -2.64 43.80
CA ASP A 216 8.79 -1.97 43.96
C ASP A 216 9.26 -1.97 45.42
N LYS A 217 8.31 -2.05 46.36
CA LYS A 217 8.56 -2.24 47.79
C LYS A 217 7.58 -3.26 48.38
N PRO A 218 7.98 -4.05 49.38
CA PRO A 218 7.09 -5.04 50.01
C PRO A 218 5.81 -4.41 50.59
N GLU A 219 5.88 -3.17 51.09
CA GLU A 219 4.73 -2.52 51.72
C GLU A 219 3.60 -2.21 50.74
N MET A 220 3.89 -2.17 49.42
CA MET A 220 2.89 -1.93 48.38
C MET A 220 1.81 -3.00 48.32
N GLU A 221 2.08 -4.21 48.84
CA GLU A 221 1.05 -5.24 48.97
C GLU A 221 -0.17 -4.78 49.79
N TYR A 222 0.05 -3.89 50.76
CA TYR A 222 -1.01 -3.36 51.62
C TYR A 222 -1.67 -2.12 51.04
N ASP A 223 -1.28 -1.65 49.85
CA ASP A 223 -1.93 -0.55 49.16
C ASP A 223 -3.36 -0.96 48.77
N PRO A 224 -4.40 -0.29 49.30
CA PRO A 224 -5.79 -0.60 48.95
C PRO A 224 -6.09 -0.50 47.46
N ALA A 225 -5.46 0.43 46.73
CA ALA A 225 -5.69 0.61 45.31
C ALA A 225 -5.11 -0.55 44.48
N LEU A 226 -3.92 -1.02 44.84
CA LEU A 226 -3.30 -2.19 44.21
C LEU A 226 -4.09 -3.46 44.52
N ARG A 227 -4.50 -3.61 45.78
CA ARG A 227 -5.32 -4.75 46.22
C ARG A 227 -6.63 -4.85 45.48
N GLN A 228 -7.35 -3.73 45.38
CA GLN A 228 -8.56 -3.65 44.60
C GLN A 228 -8.30 -4.03 43.14
N ALA A 229 -7.23 -3.50 42.53
CA ALA A 229 -6.91 -3.79 41.13
C ALA A 229 -6.66 -5.28 40.86
N TYR A 230 -5.86 -5.98 41.68
CA TYR A 230 -5.62 -7.41 41.45
C TYR A 230 -6.84 -8.28 41.81
N GLU A 231 -7.65 -7.90 42.81
CA GLU A 231 -8.86 -8.63 43.17
C GLU A 231 -9.93 -8.53 42.07
N GLU A 232 -10.13 -7.33 41.51
CA GLU A 232 -11.02 -7.12 40.36
C GLU A 232 -10.59 -7.93 39.15
N GLN A 233 -9.30 -7.92 38.82
CA GLN A 233 -8.78 -8.70 37.68
C GLN A 233 -8.96 -10.21 37.88
N ARG A 234 -8.72 -10.71 39.09
CA ARG A 234 -8.97 -12.12 39.43
C ARG A 234 -10.44 -12.51 39.24
N GLN A 235 -11.38 -11.64 39.59
CA GLN A 235 -12.82 -11.87 39.35
C GLN A 235 -13.18 -11.92 37.86
N MET A 236 -12.32 -11.38 36.99
CA MET A 236 -12.48 -11.39 35.53
C MET A 236 -11.85 -12.63 34.85
N ALA A 237 -11.49 -13.66 35.63
CA ALA A 237 -10.79 -14.86 35.17
C ALA A 237 -9.41 -14.57 34.55
N ILE A 238 -8.75 -13.52 35.06
CA ILE A 238 -7.34 -13.24 34.78
C ILE A 238 -6.52 -13.93 35.88
N ASP A 239 -5.50 -14.69 35.49
CA ASP A 239 -4.57 -15.28 36.44
C ASP A 239 -3.60 -14.19 36.91
N VAL A 240 -3.66 -13.85 38.18
CA VAL A 240 -2.85 -12.78 38.75
C VAL A 240 -1.84 -13.32 39.75
N ARG A 241 -0.59 -12.87 39.61
CA ARG A 241 0.49 -13.13 40.56
C ARG A 241 1.15 -11.83 41.02
N LEU A 242 1.73 -11.86 42.21
CA LEU A 242 2.49 -10.75 42.78
C LEU A 242 3.98 -11.09 42.74
N LEU A 243 4.82 -10.11 42.42
CA LEU A 243 6.26 -10.28 42.38
C LEU A 243 6.93 -9.16 43.15
N ASP A 244 7.59 -9.50 44.26
CA ASP A 244 8.45 -8.56 44.97
C ASP A 244 9.74 -8.36 44.16
N ARG A 245 10.05 -7.10 43.82
CA ARG A 245 11.27 -6.76 43.07
C ARG A 245 12.54 -7.26 43.76
N SER A 246 12.56 -7.31 45.10
CA SER A 246 13.69 -7.81 45.88
C SER A 246 13.88 -9.34 45.78
N ALA A 247 12.82 -10.08 45.44
CA ALA A 247 12.86 -11.53 45.25
C ALA A 247 13.29 -11.94 43.83
N VAL A 248 13.34 -10.99 42.89
CA VAL A 248 13.77 -11.25 41.51
C VAL A 248 15.28 -11.53 41.48
N PRO A 249 15.75 -12.60 40.82
CA PRO A 249 17.18 -12.84 40.62
C PRO A 249 17.88 -11.65 39.95
N THR A 250 19.10 -11.31 40.38
CA THR A 250 19.87 -10.16 39.87
C THR A 250 19.93 -10.06 38.33
N PRO A 251 20.13 -11.17 37.56
CA PRO A 251 20.13 -11.08 36.09
C PRO A 251 18.79 -10.64 35.47
N LEU A 252 17.68 -10.85 36.17
CA LEU A 252 16.33 -10.49 35.71
C LEU A 252 15.90 -9.12 36.20
N GLN A 253 16.43 -8.65 37.34
CA GLN A 253 16.13 -7.31 37.87
C GLN A 253 16.44 -6.18 36.87
N VAL A 254 17.52 -6.34 36.09
CA VAL A 254 17.93 -5.35 35.07
C VAL A 254 17.07 -5.38 33.80
N GLN A 255 16.30 -6.46 33.61
CA GLN A 255 15.43 -6.64 32.45
C GLN A 255 13.97 -6.30 32.75
N LEU A 256 13.64 -6.10 34.03
CA LEU A 256 12.30 -5.83 34.51
C LEU A 256 11.77 -4.52 33.91
N ARG A 257 10.68 -4.63 33.15
CA ARG A 257 10.06 -3.53 32.42
C ARG A 257 8.57 -3.82 32.26
N ASP A 258 7.80 -2.78 31.95
CA ASP A 258 6.39 -2.94 31.61
C ASP A 258 6.27 -3.54 30.21
N LEU A 259 5.59 -4.68 30.13
CA LEU A 259 5.62 -5.56 28.97
C LEU A 259 4.32 -6.35 28.88
N ILE A 260 3.74 -6.44 27.69
CA ILE A 260 2.65 -7.36 27.38
C ILE A 260 3.04 -8.21 26.19
N VAL A 261 2.95 -9.53 26.31
CA VAL A 261 3.18 -10.48 25.23
C VAL A 261 1.84 -11.03 24.76
N PHE A 262 1.57 -10.89 23.47
CA PHE A 262 0.39 -11.41 22.80
C PHE A 262 0.77 -12.65 21.99
N ASP A 263 0.10 -13.77 22.25
CA ASP A 263 0.22 -15.06 21.54
C ASP A 263 1.66 -15.60 21.35
N ASP A 264 2.63 -15.17 22.16
CA ASP A 264 4.07 -15.43 21.96
C ASP A 264 4.63 -14.94 20.60
N ILE A 265 3.93 -14.02 19.91
CA ILE A 265 4.30 -13.49 18.58
C ILE A 265 4.54 -11.98 18.55
N LEU A 266 4.01 -11.23 19.52
CA LEU A 266 4.12 -9.77 19.55
C LEU A 266 4.29 -9.29 20.98
N ALA A 267 5.24 -8.39 21.20
CA ALA A 267 5.45 -7.73 22.48
C ALA A 267 5.10 -6.23 22.39
N TYR A 268 4.36 -5.75 23.38
CA TYR A 268 4.05 -4.35 23.62
C TYR A 268 4.86 -3.90 24.83
N GLU A 269 5.81 -2.99 24.63
CA GLU A 269 6.69 -2.48 25.68
C GLU A 269 6.36 -1.02 25.98
N THR A 270 6.31 -0.68 27.26
CA THR A 270 6.08 0.71 27.70
C THR A 270 7.23 1.19 28.56
N THR A 271 7.77 2.36 28.22
CA THR A 271 8.85 3.01 28.96
C THR A 271 8.32 4.26 29.66
N PRO A 272 8.37 4.34 31.00
CA PRO A 272 7.98 5.54 31.71
C PRO A 272 9.06 6.64 31.60
N THR A 273 8.67 7.89 31.79
CA THR A 273 9.59 9.04 31.85
C THR A 273 10.56 8.94 33.02
N ILE A 274 10.09 8.44 34.16
CA ILE A 274 10.82 8.23 35.41
C ILE A 274 10.27 7.02 36.16
N ASN A 275 11.03 6.49 37.11
CA ASN A 275 10.64 5.31 37.89
C ASN A 275 9.82 5.65 39.17
N GLU A 276 9.24 6.85 39.26
CA GLU A 276 8.44 7.28 40.41
C GLU A 276 6.93 7.23 40.05
N PRO A 277 6.15 6.28 40.61
CA PRO A 277 4.78 6.01 40.18
C PRO A 277 3.84 7.21 40.11
N GLN A 278 3.95 8.15 41.05
CA GLN A 278 3.02 9.29 41.13
C GLN A 278 3.32 10.39 40.09
N LEU A 279 4.53 10.40 39.54
CA LEU A 279 5.03 11.44 38.64
C LEU A 279 5.35 10.90 37.23
N ALA A 280 5.42 9.58 37.09
CA ALA A 280 5.71 8.92 35.84
C ALA A 280 4.59 9.12 34.82
N GLN A 281 5.00 9.31 33.56
CA GLN A 281 4.13 9.29 32.40
C GLN A 281 4.73 8.32 31.38
N VAL A 282 3.92 7.79 30.48
CA VAL A 282 4.45 6.97 29.38
C VAL A 282 5.23 7.87 28.42
N ALA A 283 6.53 7.64 28.29
CA ALA A 283 7.40 8.36 27.37
C ALA A 283 7.39 7.72 25.97
N GLU A 284 7.37 6.39 25.93
CA GLU A 284 7.50 5.62 24.70
C GLU A 284 6.73 4.31 24.81
N THR A 285 6.03 3.96 23.72
CA THR A 285 5.40 2.67 23.49
C THR A 285 6.08 2.00 22.30
N ARG A 286 6.41 0.72 22.41
CA ARG A 286 6.99 -0.06 21.31
C ARG A 286 6.18 -1.32 21.01
N LEU A 287 5.97 -1.60 19.73
CA LEU A 287 5.54 -2.92 19.26
C LEU A 287 6.76 -3.65 18.72
N VAL A 288 7.02 -4.83 19.24
CA VAL A 288 8.14 -5.67 18.85
C VAL A 288 7.60 -6.94 18.22
N LEU A 289 7.96 -7.16 16.96
CA LEU A 289 7.55 -8.32 16.16
C LEU A 289 8.74 -9.21 15.77
N ASN A 290 9.97 -8.78 16.08
CA ASN A 290 11.16 -9.57 15.79
C ASN A 290 11.14 -10.88 16.60
N ASP A 291 11.11 -12.02 15.92
CA ASP A 291 10.99 -13.35 16.53
C ASP A 291 11.96 -13.60 17.68
N ALA A 292 13.23 -13.21 17.53
CA ALA A 292 14.25 -13.43 18.56
C ALA A 292 13.92 -12.60 19.81
N ARG A 293 13.57 -11.33 19.60
CA ARG A 293 13.23 -10.40 20.68
C ARG A 293 11.90 -10.76 21.36
N VAL A 294 10.90 -11.19 20.61
CA VAL A 294 9.63 -11.67 21.17
C VAL A 294 9.86 -12.91 22.02
N LYS A 295 10.71 -13.85 21.57
CA LYS A 295 11.09 -15.02 22.37
C LYS A 295 11.78 -14.63 23.67
N GLU A 296 12.67 -13.63 23.64
CA GLU A 296 13.29 -13.06 24.86
C GLU A 296 12.22 -12.48 25.81
N CYS A 297 11.27 -11.69 25.30
CA CYS A 297 10.18 -11.12 26.08
C CYS A 297 9.29 -12.20 26.71
N ALA A 298 8.89 -13.21 25.92
CA ALA A 298 8.10 -14.34 26.38
C ALA A 298 8.85 -15.17 27.43
N GLN A 299 10.16 -15.36 27.24
CA GLN A 299 11.01 -16.06 28.20
C GLN A 299 11.14 -15.30 29.51
N LEU A 300 11.37 -13.99 29.44
CA LEU A 300 11.39 -13.13 30.61
C LEU A 300 10.08 -13.23 31.39
N PHE A 301 8.93 -13.15 30.70
CA PHE A 301 7.63 -13.31 31.35
C PHE A 301 7.53 -14.66 32.08
N ARG A 302 7.89 -15.77 31.42
CA ARG A 302 7.83 -17.11 32.03
C ARG A 302 8.72 -17.23 33.26
N GLU A 303 9.95 -16.74 33.19
CA GLU A 303 10.88 -16.79 34.32
C GLU A 303 10.39 -15.96 35.51
N LEU A 304 9.83 -14.78 35.26
CA LEU A 304 9.23 -13.94 36.30
C LEU A 304 7.94 -14.55 36.84
N TRP A 305 7.15 -15.20 35.99
CA TRP A 305 5.93 -15.92 36.39
C TRP A 305 6.24 -17.03 37.38
N ASP A 306 7.31 -17.80 37.14
CA ASP A 306 7.69 -18.94 37.98
C ASP A 306 8.18 -18.53 39.38
N VAL A 307 8.79 -17.36 39.51
CA VAL A 307 9.23 -16.81 40.82
C VAL A 307 8.18 -15.92 41.49
N SER A 308 7.10 -15.58 40.79
CA SER A 308 5.99 -14.80 41.35
C SER A 308 5.06 -15.66 42.19
N ARG A 309 4.51 -15.07 43.26
CA ARG A 309 3.60 -15.77 44.18
C ARG A 309 2.15 -15.65 43.72
N GLU A 310 1.40 -16.72 43.92
CA GLU A 310 -0.05 -16.68 43.76
C GLU A 310 -0.68 -15.86 44.88
N LEU A 311 -1.83 -15.24 44.59
CA LEU A 311 -2.64 -14.59 45.61
C LEU A 311 -3.21 -15.67 46.54
N ASP A 312 -2.93 -15.57 47.85
CA ASP A 312 -3.41 -16.53 48.84
C ASP A 312 -4.93 -16.77 48.67
N GLY A 313 -5.28 -18.01 48.35
CA GLY A 313 -6.65 -18.40 48.00
C GLY A 313 -6.81 -19.51 46.97
N GLN A 314 -5.74 -20.08 46.42
CA GLN A 314 -5.82 -21.34 45.67
C GLN A 314 -5.87 -22.55 46.63
N ARG A 315 -7.08 -22.90 47.08
CA ARG A 315 -7.41 -24.33 47.24
C ARG A 315 -7.86 -24.81 45.86
N LYS A 316 -7.01 -25.62 45.22
CA LYS A 316 -7.43 -26.55 44.17
C LYS A 316 -8.61 -27.36 44.70
N ALA A 317 -9.76 -27.28 44.02
CA ALA A 317 -10.81 -28.29 44.06
C ALA A 317 -10.90 -28.89 42.66
#